data_AF-A0A1Y4CMG1-F1
#
_entry.id   AF-A0A1Y4CMG1-F1
#
_cell.length_a   1.000
_cell.length_b   1.000
_cell.length_c   1.000
_cell.angle_alpha   90.00
_cell.angle_beta   90.00
_cell.angle_gamma   90.00
#
_symmetry.space_group_name_H-M   'P 1'
#
loop_
_entity.id
_entity.type
_entity.pdbx_description
1 polymer ?
#
loop_
_entity_poly.entity_id
_entity_poly.type
_entity_poly.pdbx_seq_one_letter_code
_entity_poly.pdbx_strand_id
1 'polypeptide(L)'
;MIPRASERAERDFLEHGLTTRETDAVRSTLAGMTAAEAATEMGVGASTVGSLRRNAYQKLGATSGRELVQRYAEKNDDGPEWGEALRNHGLNRTQADVLALVASGLSTAQIAEELHVAPGTVRAARANGYRMLGVHSHHELVELLDQTVSEGVPLNEPGISATKKGAVEKDANERQPPATRQRQLSRRGFLLGGAIVASFAVIALGVAHFAPGDAEVRANDTVSTPYGDMPRVVGMNVHDAWGTLAESGFLPQIASASDEDSPPGTVISQEALELPVGTVASAMDAGGVTHEEYSSGHWVAAARITVADVIQIPQYVTHRQTIAEITQALRELGIKHVSISYEDDSTGSSRIVKELSPPPGAWVTPDEEVRLTATNTVEMPNILGMGPVEASATLLNVGLAPSENVIGYKTSEETGWSRPLVVSCSVPVGEMVEVGTLVRVEYSEPLVGATFG
;
A
#
# COMPACT_ATOMS: atom_id res chain seq x y z
N MET A 1 23.50 16.53 13.72
CA MET A 1 23.51 18.00 13.50
C MET A 1 22.53 18.31 12.38
N ILE A 2 21.64 19.30 12.54
CA ILE A 2 20.70 19.67 11.46
C ILE A 2 21.46 20.45 10.38
N PRO A 3 21.46 19.99 9.11
CA PRO A 3 22.18 20.68 8.04
C PRO A 3 21.54 22.03 7.71
N ARG A 4 22.35 22.97 7.22
CA ARG A 4 21.84 24.26 6.72
C ARG A 4 21.03 24.04 5.44
N ALA A 5 20.00 24.88 5.26
CA ALA A 5 19.23 24.94 4.03
C ALA A 5 19.97 25.77 2.95
N SER A 6 19.40 25.89 1.75
CA SER A 6 19.97 26.74 0.70
C SER A 6 20.08 28.19 1.14
N GLU A 7 21.04 28.93 0.58
CA GLU A 7 21.26 30.35 0.91
C GLU A 7 20.02 31.22 0.64
N ARG A 8 19.18 30.82 -0.32
CA ARG A 8 17.87 31.44 -0.57
C ARG A 8 16.90 31.20 0.59
N ALA A 9 16.78 29.95 1.06
CA ALA A 9 15.91 29.60 2.17
C ALA A 9 16.38 30.26 3.48
N GLU A 10 17.69 30.25 3.74
CA GLU A 10 18.28 30.87 4.93
C GLU A 10 18.04 32.39 4.99
N ARG A 11 18.09 33.08 3.85
CA ARG A 11 17.75 34.51 3.76
C ARG A 11 16.28 34.75 4.07
N ASP A 12 15.40 33.92 3.51
CA ASP A 12 13.95 34.05 3.67
C ASP A 12 13.50 33.78 5.12
N PHE A 13 14.17 32.84 5.81
CA PHE A 13 13.95 32.58 7.24
C PHE A 13 14.29 33.79 8.11
N LEU A 14 15.36 34.51 7.76
CA LEU A 14 15.76 35.73 8.45
C LEU A 14 14.79 36.89 8.18
N GLU A 15 14.36 37.05 6.93
CA GLU A 15 13.40 38.10 6.53
C GLU A 15 12.03 37.94 7.21
N HIS A 16 11.58 36.70 7.43
CA HIS A 16 10.34 36.39 8.14
C HIS A 16 10.50 36.26 9.66
N GLY A 17 11.69 36.57 10.21
CA GLY A 17 11.91 36.66 11.66
C GLY A 17 11.76 35.33 12.40
N LEU A 18 12.20 34.22 11.80
CA LEU A 18 12.25 32.93 12.49
C LEU A 18 13.29 32.98 13.61
N THR A 19 12.92 32.43 14.76
CA THR A 19 13.86 32.19 15.86
C THR A 19 14.80 31.04 15.51
N THR A 20 15.97 30.94 16.15
CA THR A 20 16.92 29.83 15.91
C THR A 20 16.27 28.45 16.01
N ARG A 21 15.37 28.26 16.98
CA ARG A 21 14.64 27.00 17.18
C ARG A 21 13.62 26.72 16.07
N GLU A 22 12.96 27.75 15.54
CA GLU A 22 12.07 27.63 14.38
C GLU A 22 12.86 27.38 13.09
N THR A 23 14.00 28.04 12.92
CA THR A 23 14.92 27.81 11.80
C THR A 23 15.40 26.37 11.78
N ASP A 24 15.86 25.83 12.92
CA ASP A 24 16.29 24.44 13.01
C ASP A 24 15.12 23.47 12.75
N ALA A 25 13.91 23.80 13.20
CA ALA A 25 12.72 23.02 12.91
C ALA A 25 12.35 22.99 11.41
N VAL A 26 12.50 24.11 10.69
CA VAL A 26 12.26 24.15 9.23
C VAL A 26 13.41 23.52 8.45
N ARG A 27 14.67 23.73 8.84
CA ARG A 27 15.82 23.00 8.25
C ARG A 27 15.65 21.50 8.36
N SER A 28 15.19 21.00 9.51
CA SER A 28 14.89 19.57 9.67
C SER A 28 13.78 19.09 8.73
N THR A 29 12.85 19.97 8.36
CA THR A 29 11.81 19.66 7.35
C THR A 29 12.44 19.57 5.96
N LEU A 30 13.27 20.54 5.59
CA LEU A 30 13.96 20.56 4.28
C LEU A 30 14.99 19.44 4.12
N ALA A 31 15.58 18.99 5.22
CA ALA A 31 16.51 17.86 5.26
C ALA A 31 15.81 16.49 5.31
N GLY A 32 14.47 16.45 5.22
CA GLY A 32 13.69 15.20 5.24
C GLY A 32 13.67 14.49 6.60
N MET A 33 14.09 15.15 7.68
CA MET A 33 14.12 14.54 9.02
C MET A 33 12.71 14.41 9.59
N THR A 34 12.45 13.29 10.25
CA THR A 34 11.26 13.09 11.06
C THR A 34 11.28 14.02 12.28
N ALA A 35 10.10 14.27 12.87
CA ALA A 35 10.01 15.07 14.09
C ALA A 35 10.78 14.43 15.28
N ALA A 36 10.92 13.10 15.29
CA ALA A 36 11.67 12.35 16.32
C ALA A 36 13.19 12.48 16.16
N GLU A 37 13.70 12.43 14.93
CA GLU A 37 15.12 12.66 14.64
C GLU A 37 15.50 14.11 14.93
N ALA A 38 14.68 15.06 14.47
CA ALA A 38 14.85 16.47 14.77
C ALA A 38 14.78 16.75 16.28
N ALA A 39 13.88 16.08 17.01
CA ALA A 39 13.76 16.21 18.46
C ALA A 39 15.03 15.74 19.19
N THR A 40 15.59 14.61 18.76
CA THR A 40 16.85 14.07 19.28
C THR A 40 18.00 15.06 19.04
N GLU A 41 18.05 15.65 17.84
CA GLU A 41 19.11 16.58 17.47
C GLU A 41 18.97 17.96 18.14
N MET A 42 17.73 18.42 18.33
CA MET A 42 17.43 19.71 18.97
C MET A 42 17.41 19.62 20.50
N GLY A 43 17.45 18.41 21.08
CA GLY A 43 17.34 18.18 22.51
C GLY A 43 15.99 18.62 23.11
N VAL A 44 14.89 18.40 22.38
CA VAL A 44 13.51 18.75 22.80
C VAL A 44 12.55 17.61 22.51
N GLY A 45 11.28 17.70 22.95
CA GLY A 45 10.26 16.70 22.60
C GLY A 45 9.77 16.81 21.16
N ALA A 46 9.32 15.70 20.56
CA ALA A 46 8.77 15.68 19.20
C ALA A 46 7.53 16.58 19.04
N SER A 47 6.69 16.71 20.08
CA SER A 47 5.58 17.66 20.13
C SER A 47 6.04 19.13 20.08
N THR A 48 7.20 19.42 20.67
CA THR A 48 7.84 20.74 20.61
C THR A 48 8.34 21.03 19.20
N VAL A 49 8.97 20.06 18.53
CA VAL A 49 9.36 20.19 17.12
C VAL A 49 8.14 20.45 16.23
N GLY A 50 7.03 19.73 16.44
CA GLY A 50 5.78 19.94 15.72
C GLY A 50 5.22 21.35 15.89
N SER A 51 5.27 21.88 17.11
CA SER A 51 4.82 23.25 17.42
C SER A 51 5.74 24.30 16.79
N LEU A 52 7.07 24.09 16.83
CA LEU A 52 8.05 24.96 16.19
C LEU A 52 7.90 24.95 14.66
N ARG A 53 7.65 23.79 14.04
CA ARG A 53 7.35 23.66 12.62
C ARG A 53 6.09 24.44 12.26
N ARG A 54 4.98 24.24 12.96
CA ARG A 54 3.72 24.95 12.72
C ARG A 54 3.90 26.47 12.76
N ASN A 55 4.56 26.98 13.81
CA ASN A 55 4.79 28.41 13.96
C ASN A 55 5.69 28.96 12.84
N ALA A 56 6.74 28.22 12.47
CA ALA A 56 7.63 28.60 11.41
C ALA A 56 6.95 28.57 10.03
N TYR A 57 6.08 27.59 9.77
CA TYR A 57 5.33 27.48 8.52
C TYR A 57 4.36 28.66 8.39
N GLN A 58 3.66 29.00 9.47
CA GLN A 58 2.79 30.16 9.51
C GLN A 58 3.54 31.47 9.22
N LYS A 59 4.75 31.65 9.78
CA LYS A 59 5.60 32.82 9.51
C LYS A 59 6.09 32.87 8.07
N LEU A 60 6.37 31.73 7.46
CA LEU A 60 6.80 31.61 6.06
C LEU A 60 5.61 31.61 5.07
N GLY A 61 4.38 31.73 5.56
CA GLY A 61 3.18 31.67 4.72
C GLY A 61 3.07 30.34 3.96
N ALA A 62 3.49 29.24 4.59
CA ALA A 62 3.35 27.89 4.09
C ALA A 62 2.31 27.13 4.92
N THR A 63 1.47 26.37 4.23
CA THR A 63 0.39 25.57 4.83
C THR A 63 0.85 24.19 5.27
N SER A 64 2.02 23.73 4.79
CA SER A 64 2.58 22.43 5.12
C SER A 64 4.10 22.37 4.91
N GLY A 65 4.73 21.34 5.49
CA GLY A 65 6.14 21.04 5.21
C GLY A 65 6.39 20.66 3.74
N ARG A 66 5.41 20.05 3.07
CA ARG A 66 5.46 19.74 1.63
C ARG A 66 5.56 21.02 0.79
N GLU A 67 4.76 22.03 1.11
CA GLU A 67 4.80 23.32 0.43
C GLU A 67 6.17 23.99 0.61
N LEU A 68 6.78 23.89 1.80
CA LEU A 68 8.14 24.41 2.04
C LEU A 68 9.20 23.67 1.23
N VAL A 69 9.15 22.34 1.19
CA VAL A 69 10.07 21.54 0.36
C VAL A 69 9.89 21.93 -1.10
N GLN A 70 8.67 22.09 -1.60
CA GLN A 70 8.41 22.53 -2.97
C GLN A 70 8.91 23.97 -3.24
N ARG A 71 8.75 24.87 -2.26
CA ARG A 71 9.11 26.29 -2.39
C ARG A 71 10.63 26.50 -2.35
N TYR A 72 11.38 25.65 -1.64
CA TYR A 72 12.84 25.77 -1.45
C TYR A 72 13.67 24.63 -2.03
N ALA A 73 13.05 23.63 -2.68
CA ALA A 73 13.76 22.67 -3.52
C ALA A 73 14.36 23.44 -4.70
N GLU A 74 15.59 23.94 -4.50
CA GLU A 74 16.39 24.39 -5.63
C GLU A 74 16.63 23.18 -6.52
N LYS A 75 16.27 23.33 -7.79
CA LYS A 75 16.49 22.34 -8.83
C LYS A 75 18.00 22.19 -9.01
N ASN A 76 18.58 21.20 -8.34
CA ASN A 76 19.95 20.79 -8.60
C ASN A 76 19.95 20.07 -9.96
N ASP A 77 20.27 20.81 -11.03
CA ASP A 77 20.52 20.26 -12.37
C ASP A 77 21.84 19.43 -12.42
N ASP A 78 22.55 19.28 -11.29
CA ASP A 78 23.76 18.47 -11.13
C ASP A 78 23.56 17.34 -10.09
N GLY A 79 22.52 16.53 -10.25
CA GLY A 79 22.40 15.27 -9.49
C GLY A 79 23.57 14.33 -9.83
N PRO A 80 24.14 13.58 -8.86
CA PRO A 80 25.23 12.64 -9.14
C PRO A 80 24.82 11.67 -10.26
N GLU A 81 25.74 11.41 -11.21
CA GLU A 81 25.55 10.61 -12.44
C GLU A 81 25.28 9.11 -12.20
N TRP A 82 24.54 8.76 -11.14
CA TRP A 82 24.15 7.39 -10.81
C TRP A 82 23.37 6.71 -11.94
N GLY A 83 22.63 7.47 -12.74
CA GLY A 83 21.88 6.94 -13.87
C GLY A 83 22.77 6.22 -14.89
N GLU A 84 23.97 6.74 -15.19
CA GLU A 84 24.88 6.08 -16.12
C GLU A 84 25.61 4.90 -15.49
N ALA A 85 26.06 5.05 -14.24
CA ALA A 85 26.66 3.97 -13.48
C ALA A 85 25.72 2.76 -13.35
N LEU A 86 24.43 2.97 -13.03
CA LEU A 86 23.43 1.91 -12.91
C LEU A 86 23.12 1.23 -14.25
N ARG A 87 23.06 1.99 -15.36
CA ARG A 87 22.86 1.42 -16.70
C ARG A 87 24.02 0.54 -17.15
N ASN A 88 25.25 0.92 -16.82
CA ASN A 88 26.44 0.10 -17.10
C ASN A 88 26.45 -1.24 -16.34
N HIS A 89 25.59 -1.39 -15.32
CA HIS A 89 25.38 -2.63 -14.57
C HIS A 89 24.16 -3.45 -15.04
N GLY A 90 23.64 -3.17 -16.23
CA GLY A 90 22.59 -3.96 -16.87
C GLY A 90 21.18 -3.64 -16.39
N LEU A 91 20.99 -2.57 -15.60
CA LEU A 91 19.67 -2.04 -15.31
C LEU A 91 19.13 -1.29 -16.53
N ASN A 92 17.84 -1.46 -16.81
CA ASN A 92 17.20 -0.69 -17.86
C ASN A 92 17.07 0.79 -17.43
N ARG A 93 16.83 1.67 -18.41
CA ARG A 93 16.76 3.11 -18.18
C ARG A 93 15.78 3.48 -17.06
N THR A 94 14.57 2.91 -17.07
CA THR A 94 13.56 3.18 -16.04
C THR A 94 13.98 2.71 -14.66
N GLN A 95 14.63 1.55 -14.55
CA GLN A 95 15.18 1.06 -13.27
C GLN A 95 16.30 1.95 -12.77
N ALA A 96 17.23 2.35 -13.64
CA ALA A 96 18.33 3.24 -13.30
C ALA A 96 17.83 4.62 -12.84
N ASP A 97 16.88 5.21 -13.57
CA ASP A 97 16.31 6.52 -13.26
C ASP A 97 15.50 6.47 -11.96
N VAL A 98 14.69 5.41 -11.75
CA VAL A 98 13.97 5.18 -10.49
C VAL A 98 14.94 5.03 -9.32
N LEU A 99 15.99 4.22 -9.45
CA LEU A 99 16.93 3.98 -8.36
C LEU A 99 17.80 5.21 -8.06
N ALA A 100 18.18 5.99 -9.06
CA ALA A 100 18.89 7.24 -8.86
C ALA A 100 18.03 8.22 -8.05
N LEU A 101 16.75 8.38 -8.42
CA LEU A 101 15.83 9.26 -7.69
C LEU A 101 15.50 8.71 -6.30
N VAL A 102 15.40 7.38 -6.13
CA VAL A 102 15.29 6.75 -4.80
C VAL A 102 16.50 7.10 -3.94
N ALA A 103 17.72 6.97 -4.46
CA ALA A 103 18.95 7.31 -3.74
C ALA A 103 19.07 8.81 -3.44
N SER A 104 18.44 9.66 -4.25
CA SER A 104 18.28 11.10 -3.98
C SER A 104 17.19 11.42 -2.93
N GLY A 105 16.55 10.39 -2.36
CA GLY A 105 15.55 10.53 -1.31
C GLY A 105 14.14 10.84 -1.79
N LEU A 106 13.86 10.71 -3.10
CA LEU A 106 12.51 10.94 -3.62
C LEU A 106 11.58 9.76 -3.28
N SER A 107 10.34 10.09 -2.91
CA SER A 107 9.28 9.13 -2.67
C SER A 107 8.76 8.50 -3.98
N THR A 108 8.08 7.36 -3.86
CA THR A 108 7.47 6.67 -5.01
C THR A 108 6.50 7.58 -5.79
N ALA A 109 5.76 8.46 -5.10
CA ALA A 109 4.86 9.41 -5.74
C ALA A 109 5.62 10.50 -6.52
N GLN A 110 6.68 11.05 -5.93
CA GLN A 110 7.53 12.04 -6.60
C GLN A 110 8.23 11.45 -7.81
N ILE A 111 8.73 10.21 -7.72
CA ILE A 111 9.38 9.53 -8.85
C ILE A 111 8.37 9.22 -9.96
N ALA A 112 7.15 8.84 -9.61
CA ALA A 112 6.08 8.59 -10.56
C ALA A 112 5.72 9.87 -11.34
N GLU A 113 5.63 10.99 -10.64
CA GLU A 113 5.39 12.31 -11.23
C GLU A 113 6.58 12.78 -12.09
N GLU A 114 7.80 12.67 -11.58
CA GLU A 114 9.05 13.09 -12.24
C GLU A 114 9.34 12.28 -13.51
N LEU A 115 9.10 10.98 -13.48
CA LEU A 115 9.34 10.08 -14.62
C LEU A 115 8.12 9.91 -15.53
N HIS A 116 6.98 10.54 -15.20
CA HIS A 116 5.71 10.36 -15.88
C HIS A 116 5.29 8.88 -16.02
N VAL A 117 5.43 8.11 -14.95
CA VAL A 117 5.07 6.68 -14.88
C VAL A 117 4.11 6.40 -13.73
N ALA A 118 3.37 5.29 -13.80
CA ALA A 118 2.51 4.89 -12.69
C ALA A 118 3.32 4.56 -11.42
N PRO A 119 2.80 4.85 -10.20
CA PRO A 119 3.45 4.48 -8.94
C PRO A 119 3.76 2.97 -8.83
N GLY A 120 2.93 2.12 -9.44
CA GLY A 120 3.17 0.68 -9.56
C GLY A 120 4.43 0.36 -10.35
N THR A 121 4.71 1.10 -11.43
CA THR A 121 5.93 0.99 -12.24
C THR A 121 7.16 1.37 -11.44
N VAL A 122 7.08 2.41 -10.62
CA VAL A 122 8.18 2.80 -9.71
C VAL A 122 8.46 1.71 -8.69
N ARG A 123 7.43 1.13 -8.06
CA ARG A 123 7.58 0.03 -7.09
C ARG A 123 8.20 -1.21 -7.74
N ALA A 124 7.73 -1.59 -8.93
CA ALA A 124 8.26 -2.72 -9.68
C ALA A 124 9.70 -2.49 -10.15
N ALA A 125 10.02 -1.29 -10.64
CA ALA A 125 11.37 -0.91 -11.06
C ALA A 125 12.34 -0.89 -9.87
N ARG A 126 11.92 -0.36 -8.72
CA ARG A 126 12.70 -0.37 -7.47
C ARG A 126 12.94 -1.79 -6.98
N ALA A 127 11.90 -2.63 -6.88
CA ALA A 127 12.03 -4.01 -6.40
C ALA A 127 12.93 -4.85 -7.31
N ASN A 128 12.79 -4.71 -8.63
CA ASN A 128 13.66 -5.41 -9.58
C ASN A 128 15.09 -4.88 -9.55
N GLY A 129 15.28 -3.56 -9.46
CA GLY A 129 16.58 -2.94 -9.33
C GLY A 129 17.32 -3.38 -8.07
N TYR A 130 16.63 -3.42 -6.92
CA TYR A 130 17.18 -3.91 -5.64
C TYR A 130 17.61 -5.37 -5.74
N ARG A 131 16.76 -6.22 -6.33
CA ARG A 131 17.08 -7.63 -6.57
C ARG A 131 18.28 -7.80 -7.51
N MET A 132 18.40 -6.98 -8.55
CA MET A 132 19.51 -7.05 -9.51
C MET A 132 20.83 -6.57 -8.91
N LEU A 133 20.79 -5.58 -8.02
CA LEU A 133 21.97 -5.06 -7.32
C LEU A 133 22.31 -5.83 -6.04
N GLY A 134 21.46 -6.77 -5.62
CA GLY A 134 21.64 -7.52 -4.38
C GLY A 134 21.49 -6.68 -3.11
N VAL A 135 20.81 -5.53 -3.20
CA VAL A 135 20.55 -4.63 -2.07
C VAL A 135 19.15 -4.84 -1.53
N HIS A 136 18.99 -4.65 -0.22
CA HIS A 136 17.77 -4.89 0.53
C HIS A 136 17.24 -3.63 1.21
N SER A 137 17.98 -2.52 1.14
CA SER A 137 17.57 -1.26 1.73
C SER A 137 18.03 -0.04 0.93
N HIS A 138 17.38 1.11 1.16
CA HIS A 138 17.84 2.40 0.65
C HIS A 138 19.25 2.73 1.11
N HIS A 139 19.61 2.40 2.36
CA HIS A 139 20.96 2.60 2.88
C HIS A 139 21.99 1.79 2.10
N GLU A 140 21.72 0.50 1.86
CA GLU A 140 22.60 -0.36 1.05
C GLU A 140 22.71 0.12 -0.39
N LEU A 141 21.64 0.67 -0.97
CA LEU A 141 21.68 1.29 -2.30
C LEU A 141 22.62 2.51 -2.33
N VAL A 142 22.48 3.42 -1.37
CA VAL A 142 23.30 4.64 -1.30
C VAL A 142 24.77 4.28 -1.06
N GLU A 143 25.04 3.33 -0.16
CA GLU A 143 26.39 2.85 0.12
C GLU A 143 27.05 2.21 -1.11
N LEU A 144 26.30 1.40 -1.86
CA LEU A 144 26.76 0.81 -3.12
C LEU A 144 27.04 1.88 -4.20
N LEU A 145 26.17 2.89 -4.31
CA LEU A 145 26.34 3.98 -5.27
C LEU A 145 27.53 4.89 -4.92
N ASP A 146 27.72 5.22 -3.65
CA ASP A 146 28.85 6.02 -3.17
C ASP A 146 30.20 5.30 -3.38
N GLN A 147 30.23 3.97 -3.22
CA GLN A 147 31.40 3.14 -3.52
C GLN A 147 31.73 3.13 -5.03
N THR A 148 30.72 3.03 -5.90
CA THR A 148 30.94 3.04 -7.36
C THR A 148 31.47 4.38 -7.89
N VAL A 149 30.99 5.50 -7.33
CA VAL A 149 31.42 6.85 -7.74
C VAL A 149 32.81 7.17 -7.18
N SER A 150 33.16 6.65 -6.01
CA SER A 150 34.44 6.93 -5.34
C SER A 150 35.61 6.10 -5.87
N GLU A 151 35.40 4.85 -6.28
CA GLU A 151 36.50 3.93 -6.60
C GLU A 151 36.63 3.55 -8.10
N GLY A 152 35.65 3.90 -8.95
CA GLY A 152 35.67 3.49 -10.36
C GLY A 152 35.69 1.96 -10.56
N VAL A 153 35.27 1.21 -9.55
CA VAL A 153 35.27 -0.26 -9.52
C VAL A 153 33.94 -0.77 -10.08
N PRO A 154 33.95 -1.66 -11.10
CA PRO A 154 32.72 -2.27 -11.60
C PRO A 154 32.15 -3.26 -10.58
N LEU A 155 30.85 -3.18 -10.32
CA LEU A 155 30.10 -4.08 -9.44
C LEU A 155 29.87 -5.42 -10.15
N ASN A 156 30.89 -6.27 -10.19
CA ASN A 156 30.70 -7.69 -10.47
C ASN A 156 31.80 -8.55 -9.84
N GLU A 157 31.69 -8.82 -8.54
CA GLU A 157 32.16 -10.08 -7.97
C GLU A 157 31.09 -10.67 -7.03
N PRO A 158 30.72 -11.96 -7.17
CA PRO A 158 29.84 -12.62 -6.21
C PRO A 158 30.61 -12.86 -4.91
N GLY A 159 30.58 -11.90 -4.00
CA GLY A 159 31.21 -12.06 -2.69
C GLY A 159 31.54 -10.78 -1.96
N ILE A 160 30.54 -9.95 -1.62
CA ILE A 160 30.70 -8.94 -0.56
C ILE A 160 29.66 -9.20 0.52
N SER A 161 29.93 -10.22 1.31
CA SER A 161 29.44 -10.33 2.69
C SER A 161 30.58 -10.90 3.53
N ALA A 162 31.33 -10.02 4.18
CA ALA A 162 31.84 -10.15 5.55
C ALA A 162 33.12 -9.33 5.77
N THR A 163 32.98 -8.13 6.33
CA THR A 163 34.08 -7.50 7.08
C THR A 163 33.56 -6.81 8.34
N LYS A 164 33.67 -7.58 9.43
CA LYS A 164 34.02 -7.18 10.81
C LYS A 164 33.25 -6.02 11.46
N LYS A 165 32.42 -6.36 12.44
CA LYS A 165 32.29 -5.56 13.67
C LYS A 165 32.38 -6.43 14.92
N GLY A 166 33.46 -6.20 15.67
CA GLY A 166 33.54 -6.35 17.12
C GLY A 166 33.42 -7.74 17.73
N ALA A 167 34.55 -8.43 17.88
CA ALA A 167 34.72 -9.41 18.94
C ALA A 167 34.78 -8.66 20.28
N VAL A 168 33.76 -8.85 21.12
CA VAL A 168 33.89 -8.67 22.57
C VAL A 168 34.09 -10.05 23.16
N GLU A 169 35.28 -10.22 23.70
CA GLU A 169 35.76 -11.37 24.45
C GLU A 169 34.89 -11.60 25.70
N LYS A 170 34.30 -12.79 25.83
CA LYS A 170 33.88 -13.30 27.13
C LYS A 170 33.90 -14.83 27.15
N ASP A 171 34.91 -15.32 27.86
CA ASP A 171 35.07 -16.58 28.57
C ASP A 171 34.28 -17.82 28.13
N ALA A 172 35.06 -18.83 27.75
CA ALA A 172 34.68 -20.23 27.70
C ALA A 172 34.28 -20.75 29.08
N ASN A 173 33.15 -21.47 29.15
CA ASN A 173 33.10 -22.67 29.96
C ASN A 173 32.11 -23.70 29.40
N GLU A 174 32.52 -24.95 29.54
CA GLU A 174 32.01 -26.21 29.03
C GLU A 174 30.50 -26.45 29.25
N ARG A 175 29.86 -27.14 28.28
CA ARG A 175 29.09 -28.39 28.51
C ARG A 175 28.59 -29.02 27.20
N GLN A 176 28.69 -30.35 27.16
CA GLN A 176 28.33 -31.28 26.08
C GLN A 176 26.91 -31.15 25.50
N PRO A 177 26.69 -31.61 24.25
CA PRO A 177 25.36 -31.74 23.66
C PRO A 177 24.72 -33.11 24.00
N PRO A 178 23.38 -33.21 24.09
CA PRO A 178 22.73 -34.49 23.88
C PRO A 178 21.85 -34.50 22.63
N ALA A 179 22.21 -35.45 21.77
CA ALA A 179 21.34 -36.46 21.16
C ALA A 179 20.10 -36.03 20.36
N THR A 180 20.27 -36.13 19.05
CA THR A 180 19.39 -36.83 18.10
C THR A 180 18.22 -37.63 18.70
N ARG A 181 17.01 -37.33 18.23
CA ARG A 181 15.93 -38.32 18.15
C ARG A 181 15.15 -38.19 16.85
N GLN A 182 15.50 -39.05 15.91
CA GLN A 182 14.59 -39.50 14.86
C GLN A 182 13.32 -40.07 15.50
N ARG A 183 12.16 -39.76 14.92
CA ARG A 183 11.05 -40.70 14.94
C ARG A 183 10.27 -40.63 13.63
N GLN A 184 10.43 -41.72 12.88
CA GLN A 184 9.67 -42.08 11.70
C GLN A 184 8.19 -42.32 12.02
N LEU A 185 7.37 -41.89 11.05
CA LEU A 185 6.20 -42.57 10.47
C LEU A 185 5.02 -42.93 11.39
N SER A 186 3.84 -42.41 11.03
CA SER A 186 2.85 -43.28 10.39
C SER A 186 1.78 -42.50 9.62
N ARG A 187 1.50 -43.02 8.42
CA ARG A 187 0.41 -42.66 7.52
C ARG A 187 -0.96 -42.85 8.21
N ARG A 188 -1.88 -41.93 7.98
CA ARG A 188 -3.29 -42.18 7.61
C ARG A 188 -3.93 -40.85 7.19
N GLY A 189 -4.38 -40.78 5.94
CA GLY A 189 -5.01 -39.60 5.38
C GLY A 189 -6.41 -39.36 5.92
N PHE A 190 -6.93 -38.16 5.70
CA PHE A 190 -8.32 -37.91 5.34
C PHE A 190 -8.44 -36.51 4.72
N LEU A 191 -9.32 -36.43 3.72
CA LEU A 191 -9.74 -35.27 2.93
C LEU A 191 -10.59 -34.27 3.74
N LEU A 192 -10.89 -33.13 3.08
CA LEU A 192 -11.77 -32.01 3.42
C LEU A 192 -11.12 -30.94 4.32
N GLY A 193 -11.11 -29.65 3.95
CA GLY A 193 -12.18 -28.88 3.32
C GLY A 193 -13.03 -28.26 4.43
N GLY A 194 -12.83 -26.98 4.74
CA GLY A 194 -13.59 -26.33 5.80
C GLY A 194 -13.05 -24.95 6.14
N ALA A 195 -13.78 -23.93 5.69
CA ALA A 195 -13.66 -22.53 6.09
C ALA A 195 -13.68 -22.40 7.62
N ILE A 196 -12.76 -21.61 8.17
CA ILE A 196 -12.82 -21.18 9.57
C ILE A 196 -13.71 -19.95 9.60
N VAL A 197 -15.01 -20.17 9.83
CA VAL A 197 -15.92 -19.15 10.35
C VAL A 197 -15.57 -18.97 11.82
N ALA A 198 -14.90 -17.86 12.15
CA ALA A 198 -14.72 -17.45 13.53
C ALA A 198 -16.04 -16.85 14.04
N SER A 199 -16.86 -17.69 14.65
CA SER A 199 -18.06 -17.28 15.38
C SER A 199 -17.66 -16.41 16.57
N PHE A 200 -18.01 -15.12 16.54
CA PHE A 200 -18.01 -14.27 17.73
C PHE A 200 -19.44 -14.11 18.25
N ALA A 201 -19.63 -14.49 19.51
CA ALA A 201 -20.89 -14.42 20.22
C ALA A 201 -21.36 -12.96 20.36
N VAL A 202 -22.60 -12.70 19.95
CA VAL A 202 -23.31 -11.45 20.24
C VAL A 202 -23.60 -11.40 21.73
N ILE A 203 -22.85 -10.59 22.47
CA ILE A 203 -23.21 -10.23 23.85
C ILE A 203 -24.20 -9.07 23.75
N ALA A 204 -25.48 -9.39 23.88
CA ALA A 204 -26.52 -8.39 24.09
C ALA A 204 -26.37 -7.80 25.50
N LEU A 205 -25.75 -6.62 25.61
CA LEU A 205 -25.79 -5.82 26.83
C LEU A 205 -26.76 -4.65 26.60
N GLY A 206 -27.69 -4.50 27.54
CA GLY A 206 -28.93 -3.73 27.40
C GLY A 206 -28.77 -2.28 26.96
N VAL A 207 -29.56 -1.90 25.97
CA VAL A 207 -29.76 -0.52 25.51
C VAL A 207 -30.60 0.22 26.55
N ALA A 208 -30.00 1.18 27.24
CA ALA A 208 -30.77 2.20 27.95
C ALA A 208 -31.41 3.12 26.91
N HIS A 209 -32.74 3.05 26.79
CA HIS A 209 -33.54 3.96 25.97
C HIS A 209 -33.31 5.41 26.39
N PHE A 210 -32.84 6.25 25.47
CA PHE A 210 -32.92 7.70 25.57
C PHE A 210 -33.74 8.22 24.39
N ALA A 211 -34.83 8.91 24.69
CA ALA A 211 -35.78 9.43 23.71
C ALA A 211 -35.14 10.53 22.83
N PRO A 212 -35.61 10.73 21.59
CA PRO A 212 -35.05 11.72 20.68
C PRO A 212 -35.53 13.10 21.10
N GLY A 213 -34.61 13.90 21.63
CA GLY A 213 -34.76 15.34 21.75
C GLY A 213 -33.91 16.00 20.68
N ASP A 214 -34.46 16.97 19.97
CA ASP A 214 -33.80 17.83 18.98
C ASP A 214 -32.52 18.45 19.56
N ALA A 215 -31.41 17.73 19.45
CA ALA A 215 -30.10 18.16 19.92
C ALA A 215 -29.26 18.47 18.69
N GLU A 216 -29.27 19.74 18.30
CA GLU A 216 -28.28 20.35 17.43
C GLU A 216 -26.87 19.92 17.90
N VAL A 217 -26.20 19.07 17.12
CA VAL A 217 -24.90 18.47 17.44
C VAL A 217 -23.88 19.59 17.63
N ARG A 218 -23.54 19.89 18.89
CA ARG A 218 -22.52 20.88 19.25
C ARG A 218 -21.14 20.24 19.08
N ALA A 219 -20.25 20.97 18.40
CA ALA A 219 -18.91 20.56 17.96
C ALA A 219 -17.88 20.25 19.08
N ASN A 220 -18.28 19.71 20.23
CA ASN A 220 -17.37 19.35 21.33
C ASN A 220 -17.92 18.29 22.30
N ASP A 221 -18.95 17.53 21.92
CA ASP A 221 -19.44 16.45 22.77
C ASP A 221 -18.52 15.22 22.63
N THR A 222 -17.83 14.85 23.71
CA THR A 222 -16.90 13.72 23.75
C THR A 222 -17.36 12.69 24.78
N VAL A 223 -17.00 11.44 24.52
CA VAL A 223 -17.14 10.31 25.44
C VAL A 223 -15.77 10.05 26.05
N SER A 224 -15.65 10.17 27.37
CA SER A 224 -14.40 9.87 28.06
C SER A 224 -14.14 8.37 28.07
N THR A 225 -12.95 7.96 27.62
CA THR A 225 -12.54 6.54 27.51
C THR A 225 -11.20 6.31 28.21
N PRO A 226 -10.82 5.06 28.51
CA PRO A 226 -9.49 4.74 29.05
C PRO A 226 -8.31 5.18 28.15
N TYR A 227 -8.59 5.46 26.88
CA TYR A 227 -7.59 5.79 25.85
C TYR A 227 -7.56 7.28 25.50
N GLY A 228 -8.39 8.09 26.16
CA GLY A 228 -8.57 9.52 25.87
C GLY A 228 -10.02 9.88 25.60
N ASP A 229 -10.26 11.16 25.33
CA ASP A 229 -11.60 11.67 25.00
C ASP A 229 -11.91 11.36 23.53
N MET A 230 -12.88 10.46 23.31
CA MET A 230 -13.33 10.06 21.98
C MET A 230 -14.50 10.95 21.55
N PRO A 231 -14.51 11.52 20.33
CA PRO A 231 -15.68 12.26 19.84
C PRO A 231 -16.98 11.46 19.89
N ARG A 232 -18.10 12.11 20.22
CA ARG A 232 -19.43 11.53 20.05
C ARG A 232 -19.84 11.65 18.58
N VAL A 233 -20.00 10.50 17.92
CA VAL A 233 -20.40 10.37 16.52
C VAL A 233 -21.76 9.68 16.34
N VAL A 234 -22.42 9.22 17.41
CA VAL A 234 -23.80 8.70 17.32
C VAL A 234 -24.72 9.77 16.72
N GLY A 235 -25.49 9.40 15.70
CA GLY A 235 -26.35 10.28 14.90
C GLY A 235 -25.65 10.89 13.67
N MET A 236 -24.33 10.74 13.52
CA MET A 236 -23.61 11.21 12.34
C MET A 236 -23.73 10.21 11.19
N ASN A 237 -23.56 10.70 9.96
CA ASN A 237 -23.33 9.83 8.80
C ASN A 237 -21.98 9.12 8.93
N VAL A 238 -21.90 7.88 8.45
CA VAL A 238 -20.70 7.03 8.51
C VAL A 238 -19.44 7.68 7.95
N HIS A 239 -19.54 8.47 6.87
CA HIS A 239 -18.38 9.13 6.26
C HIS A 239 -17.83 10.24 7.17
N ASP A 240 -18.71 11.09 7.71
CA ASP A 240 -18.32 12.17 8.62
C ASP A 240 -17.81 11.62 9.96
N ALA A 241 -18.48 10.58 10.47
CA ALA A 241 -18.09 9.90 11.71
C ALA A 241 -16.69 9.29 11.60
N TRP A 242 -16.39 8.67 10.46
CA TRP A 242 -15.09 8.08 10.21
C TRP A 242 -13.97 9.12 10.27
N GLY A 243 -14.11 10.24 9.54
CA GLY A 243 -13.13 11.32 9.55
C GLY A 243 -12.94 11.93 10.94
N THR A 244 -14.04 12.19 11.65
CA THR A 244 -14.03 12.78 13.00
C THR A 244 -13.25 11.93 14.02
N LEU A 245 -13.48 10.62 14.00
CA LEU A 245 -12.75 9.68 14.86
C LEU A 245 -11.27 9.57 14.45
N ALA A 246 -11.02 9.50 13.14
CA ALA A 246 -9.67 9.38 12.61
C ALA A 246 -8.78 10.58 12.97
N GLU A 247 -9.31 11.80 12.83
CA GLU A 247 -8.63 13.05 13.22
C GLU A 247 -8.31 13.12 14.72
N SER A 248 -9.11 12.44 15.54
CA SER A 248 -8.91 12.36 17.00
C SER A 248 -8.01 11.20 17.42
N GLY A 249 -7.42 10.48 16.46
CA GLY A 249 -6.50 9.36 16.71
C GLY A 249 -7.19 8.05 17.08
N PHE A 250 -8.51 7.92 16.89
CA PHE A 250 -9.23 6.66 17.07
C PHE A 250 -9.40 5.97 15.72
N LEU A 251 -8.89 4.75 15.58
CA LEU A 251 -9.04 3.96 14.36
C LEU A 251 -10.47 3.41 14.32
N PRO A 252 -11.34 3.87 13.41
CA PRO A 252 -12.71 3.41 13.49
C PRO A 252 -12.82 1.98 12.92
N GLN A 253 -13.87 1.26 13.32
CA GLN A 253 -14.19 -0.08 12.85
C GLN A 253 -15.71 -0.15 12.65
N ILE A 254 -16.14 -0.21 11.40
CA ILE A 254 -17.56 -0.19 11.07
C ILE A 254 -18.16 -1.59 11.20
N ALA A 255 -19.26 -1.68 11.92
CA ALA A 255 -20.20 -2.80 11.91
C ALA A 255 -21.55 -2.32 11.36
N SER A 256 -22.26 -3.20 10.67
CA SER A 256 -23.61 -2.93 10.19
C SER A 256 -24.65 -3.62 11.06
N ALA A 257 -25.77 -2.95 11.32
CA ALA A 257 -26.96 -3.53 11.93
C ALA A 257 -28.21 -2.90 11.31
N SER A 258 -29.32 -3.64 11.29
CA SER A 258 -30.60 -3.08 10.87
C SER A 258 -31.24 -2.28 11.98
N ASP A 259 -31.72 -1.08 11.65
CA ASP A 259 -32.36 -0.17 12.60
C ASP A 259 -33.46 0.62 11.90
N GLU A 260 -34.72 0.31 12.21
CA GLU A 260 -35.87 0.95 11.55
C GLU A 260 -36.08 2.42 12.00
N ASP A 261 -35.50 2.79 13.14
CA ASP A 261 -35.67 4.11 13.75
C ASP A 261 -34.65 5.15 13.24
N SER A 262 -33.57 4.71 12.58
CA SER A 262 -32.51 5.58 12.07
C SER A 262 -32.41 5.56 10.54
N PRO A 263 -32.08 6.69 9.88
CA PRO A 263 -31.77 6.68 8.46
C PRO A 263 -30.57 5.77 8.14
N PRO A 264 -30.59 5.02 7.02
CA PRO A 264 -29.44 4.23 6.57
C PRO A 264 -28.15 5.06 6.49
N GLY A 265 -27.03 4.49 6.88
CA GLY A 265 -25.74 5.18 6.95
C GLY A 265 -25.50 5.98 8.24
N THR A 266 -26.44 5.98 9.18
CA THR A 266 -26.35 6.72 10.44
C THR A 266 -25.71 5.86 11.53
N VAL A 267 -24.76 6.43 12.30
CA VAL A 267 -24.15 5.74 13.44
C VAL A 267 -25.16 5.64 14.59
N ILE A 268 -25.48 4.43 15.01
CA ILE A 268 -26.44 4.16 16.09
C ILE A 268 -25.76 3.84 17.43
N SER A 269 -24.50 3.40 17.40
CA SER A 269 -23.71 3.17 18.61
C SER A 269 -22.21 3.32 18.37
N GLN A 270 -21.48 3.63 19.44
CA GLN A 270 -20.03 3.72 19.43
C GLN A 270 -19.42 3.13 20.71
N GLU A 271 -18.27 2.50 20.60
CA GLU A 271 -17.46 2.01 21.72
C GLU A 271 -15.96 2.14 21.42
N ALA A 272 -15.16 2.42 22.45
CA ALA A 272 -13.71 2.43 22.33
C ALA A 272 -13.12 1.09 22.78
N LEU A 273 -12.15 0.57 22.04
CA LEU A 273 -11.53 -0.72 22.22
C LEU A 273 -10.00 -0.59 22.18
N GLU A 274 -9.31 -1.49 22.87
CA GLU A 274 -7.86 -1.60 22.77
C GLU A 274 -7.45 -1.97 21.34
N LEU A 275 -6.39 -1.34 20.83
CA LEU A 275 -5.82 -1.71 19.54
C LEU A 275 -4.87 -2.89 19.71
N PRO A 276 -5.07 -3.98 18.93
CA PRO A 276 -4.08 -5.05 18.86
C PRO A 276 -2.75 -4.49 18.35
N VAL A 277 -1.67 -4.77 19.08
CA VAL A 277 -0.32 -4.32 18.71
C VAL A 277 0.10 -4.97 17.38
N GLY A 278 0.48 -4.15 16.40
CA GLY A 278 1.16 -4.58 15.18
C GLY A 278 0.29 -4.81 13.94
N THR A 279 -0.90 -4.23 13.83
CA THR A 279 -1.85 -4.61 12.76
C THR A 279 -2.69 -3.44 12.22
N VAL A 280 -2.07 -2.43 11.61
CA VAL A 280 -2.82 -1.50 10.75
C VAL A 280 -2.04 -1.24 9.46
N ALA A 281 -1.80 -2.30 8.70
CA ALA A 281 -1.34 -2.15 7.33
C ALA A 281 -2.57 -1.79 6.47
N SER A 282 -2.66 -0.52 6.03
CA SER A 282 -3.68 -0.01 5.10
C SER A 282 -5.13 0.02 5.62
N ALA A 283 -5.41 0.90 6.59
CA ALA A 283 -6.80 1.25 6.90
C ALA A 283 -7.43 2.01 5.72
N MET A 284 -8.63 1.59 5.33
CA MET A 284 -9.48 2.31 4.37
C MET A 284 -10.47 3.18 5.13
N ASP A 285 -10.82 4.31 4.55
CA ASP A 285 -11.95 5.09 5.06
C ASP A 285 -13.31 4.45 4.75
N ALA A 286 -14.37 5.08 5.24
CA ALA A 286 -15.74 4.66 4.94
C ALA A 286 -16.04 4.66 3.43
N GLY A 287 -15.34 5.46 2.62
CA GLY A 287 -15.45 5.49 1.17
C GLY A 287 -14.60 4.44 0.44
N GLY A 288 -13.90 3.56 1.16
CA GLY A 288 -13.05 2.52 0.57
C GLY A 288 -11.71 3.03 0.05
N VAL A 289 -11.31 4.25 0.39
CA VAL A 289 -10.04 4.84 -0.04
C VAL A 289 -8.97 4.61 1.02
N THR A 290 -7.81 4.12 0.59
CA THR A 290 -6.63 4.02 1.45
C THR A 290 -5.91 5.36 1.53
N HIS A 291 -5.55 5.76 2.74
CA HIS A 291 -4.80 6.98 2.98
C HIS A 291 -3.43 6.66 3.60
N GLU A 292 -2.39 7.34 3.15
CA GLU A 292 -1.00 7.09 3.59
C GLU A 292 -0.80 7.52 5.05
N GLU A 293 -1.49 8.60 5.46
CA GLU A 293 -1.58 9.10 6.82
C GLU A 293 -2.13 8.07 7.82
N TYR A 294 -3.01 7.17 7.38
CA TYR A 294 -3.58 6.12 8.23
C TYR A 294 -2.68 4.90 8.36
N SER A 295 -1.78 4.70 7.39
CA SER A 295 -0.86 3.56 7.31
C SER A 295 0.36 3.70 8.21
N SER A 296 0.61 4.90 8.73
CA SER A 296 1.71 5.23 9.66
C SER A 296 1.21 5.65 11.06
N GLY A 297 -0.10 5.51 11.32
CA GLY A 297 -0.84 6.29 12.32
C GLY A 297 -0.64 5.93 13.81
N HIS A 298 -0.53 7.00 14.61
CA HIS A 298 -0.47 7.10 16.08
C HIS A 298 -1.80 6.77 16.78
N TRP A 299 -2.48 5.72 16.33
CA TRP A 299 -3.79 5.36 16.83
C TRP A 299 -3.75 5.10 18.34
N VAL A 300 -4.58 5.82 19.11
CA VAL A 300 -4.65 5.67 20.58
C VAL A 300 -5.55 4.50 20.98
N ALA A 301 -6.57 4.20 20.17
CA ALA A 301 -7.52 3.10 20.36
C ALA A 301 -8.34 2.83 19.10
N ALA A 302 -9.05 1.71 19.07
CA ALA A 302 -10.06 1.41 18.06
C ALA A 302 -11.39 2.03 18.50
N ALA A 303 -12.16 2.55 17.56
CA ALA A 303 -13.52 3.01 17.80
C ALA A 303 -14.48 2.14 16.98
N ARG A 304 -15.10 1.15 17.60
CA ARG A 304 -16.13 0.38 16.92
C ARG A 304 -17.40 1.21 16.86
N ILE A 305 -17.90 1.44 15.65
CA ILE A 305 -19.17 2.11 15.39
C ILE A 305 -20.12 1.14 14.72
N THR A 306 -21.36 1.11 15.19
CA THR A 306 -22.44 0.38 14.51
C THR A 306 -23.26 1.37 13.70
N VAL A 307 -23.49 1.05 12.44
CA VAL A 307 -24.15 1.91 11.47
C VAL A 307 -25.41 1.22 10.97
N ALA A 308 -26.51 1.98 10.89
CA ALA A 308 -27.79 1.51 10.41
C ALA A 308 -27.72 1.16 8.92
N ASP A 309 -28.10 -0.07 8.57
CA ASP A 309 -28.39 -0.53 7.21
C ASP A 309 -27.35 -0.11 6.15
N VAL A 310 -26.07 -0.39 6.42
CA VAL A 310 -24.98 -0.21 5.45
C VAL A 310 -24.44 -1.54 4.94
N ILE A 311 -23.94 -1.51 3.71
CA ILE A 311 -23.37 -2.66 3.02
C ILE A 311 -21.93 -2.30 2.65
N GLN A 312 -20.98 -3.17 2.97
CA GLN A 312 -19.62 -3.01 2.47
C GLN A 312 -19.51 -3.65 1.09
N ILE A 313 -19.06 -2.87 0.10
CA ILE A 313 -18.69 -3.39 -1.21
C ILE A 313 -17.51 -4.34 -1.00
N PRO A 314 -17.61 -5.63 -1.35
CA PRO A 314 -16.55 -6.58 -1.01
C PRO A 314 -15.27 -6.29 -1.79
N GLN A 315 -14.13 -6.35 -1.10
CA GLN A 315 -12.81 -6.12 -1.72
C GLN A 315 -12.45 -7.17 -2.78
N TYR A 316 -13.06 -8.36 -2.74
CA TYR A 316 -12.88 -9.40 -3.75
C TYR A 316 -13.72 -9.16 -5.02
N VAL A 317 -14.67 -8.23 -5.00
CA VAL A 317 -15.35 -7.75 -6.22
C VAL A 317 -14.32 -6.91 -6.97
N THR A 318 -13.56 -7.60 -7.82
CA THR A 318 -12.46 -7.01 -8.58
C THR A 318 -12.91 -6.57 -9.96
N HIS A 319 -12.09 -5.76 -10.61
CA HIS A 319 -12.37 -5.13 -11.90
C HIS A 319 -12.47 -6.09 -13.13
N ARG A 320 -12.71 -7.39 -12.91
CA ARG A 320 -12.29 -8.43 -13.86
C ARG A 320 -13.23 -9.64 -13.91
N GLN A 321 -14.33 -9.58 -13.17
CA GLN A 321 -15.48 -10.47 -13.33
C GLN A 321 -16.41 -9.95 -14.43
N THR A 322 -17.25 -10.83 -14.94
CA THR A 322 -18.28 -10.41 -15.90
C THR A 322 -19.25 -9.45 -15.24
N ILE A 323 -19.85 -8.57 -16.05
CA ILE A 323 -20.90 -7.66 -15.58
C ILE A 323 -22.02 -8.42 -14.85
N ALA A 324 -22.38 -9.61 -15.35
CA ALA A 324 -23.44 -10.44 -14.78
C ALA A 324 -23.10 -10.94 -13.38
N GLU A 325 -21.89 -11.45 -13.17
CA GLU A 325 -21.42 -11.94 -11.86
C GLU A 325 -21.38 -10.82 -10.82
N ILE A 326 -20.82 -9.66 -11.17
CA ILE A 326 -20.73 -8.53 -10.23
C ILE A 326 -22.13 -7.99 -9.92
N THR A 327 -22.97 -7.82 -10.94
CA THR A 327 -24.35 -7.33 -10.74
C THR A 327 -25.13 -8.30 -9.84
N GLN A 328 -24.96 -9.61 -10.02
CA GLN A 328 -25.58 -10.60 -9.17
C GLN A 328 -25.05 -10.53 -7.72
N ALA A 329 -23.73 -10.49 -7.54
CA ALA A 329 -23.11 -10.40 -6.22
C ALA A 329 -23.56 -9.14 -5.45
N LEU A 330 -23.60 -7.97 -6.11
CA LEU A 330 -24.06 -6.73 -5.48
C LEU A 330 -25.55 -6.78 -5.08
N ARG A 331 -26.40 -7.40 -5.91
CA ARG A 331 -27.82 -7.59 -5.60
C ARG A 331 -28.04 -8.55 -4.44
N GLU A 332 -27.26 -9.62 -4.37
CA GLU A 332 -27.30 -10.59 -3.25
C GLU A 332 -26.90 -9.94 -1.92
N LEU A 333 -26.09 -8.89 -1.94
CA LEU A 333 -25.73 -8.08 -0.78
C LEU A 333 -26.81 -7.05 -0.39
N GLY A 334 -27.83 -6.85 -1.21
CA GLY A 334 -28.93 -5.90 -0.95
C GLY A 334 -28.78 -4.52 -1.59
N ILE A 335 -27.79 -4.32 -2.48
CA ILE A 335 -27.66 -3.07 -3.25
C ILE A 335 -28.76 -3.03 -4.31
N LYS A 336 -29.61 -1.99 -4.25
CA LYS A 336 -30.81 -1.89 -5.10
C LYS A 336 -30.53 -1.22 -6.44
N HIS A 337 -29.60 -0.27 -6.48
CA HIS A 337 -29.32 0.56 -7.65
C HIS A 337 -27.94 0.27 -8.21
N VAL A 338 -27.89 -0.56 -9.26
CA VAL A 338 -26.65 -0.85 -9.99
C VAL A 338 -26.79 -0.36 -11.43
N SER A 339 -25.92 0.56 -11.85
CA SER A 339 -25.86 1.08 -13.22
C SER A 339 -24.58 0.63 -13.94
N ILE A 340 -24.63 0.59 -15.28
CA ILE A 340 -23.49 0.16 -16.10
C ILE A 340 -23.20 1.26 -17.12
N SER A 341 -21.96 1.77 -17.10
CA SER A 341 -21.39 2.62 -18.14
C SER A 341 -20.37 1.85 -18.96
N TYR A 342 -20.30 2.12 -20.26
CA TYR A 342 -19.33 1.50 -21.17
C TYR A 342 -18.29 2.55 -21.55
N GLU A 343 -17.01 2.17 -21.48
CA GLU A 343 -15.90 3.06 -21.88
C GLU A 343 -15.86 3.28 -23.39
N ASP A 344 -16.36 2.30 -24.15
CA ASP A 344 -16.41 2.29 -25.59
C ASP A 344 -17.80 1.94 -26.13
N ASP A 345 -18.16 2.53 -27.28
CA ASP A 345 -19.39 2.18 -28.02
C ASP A 345 -19.28 0.81 -28.73
N SER A 346 -18.22 0.05 -28.47
CA SER A 346 -17.95 -1.21 -29.15
C SER A 346 -18.99 -2.26 -28.77
N THR A 347 -19.43 -3.07 -29.74
CA THR A 347 -20.48 -4.08 -29.58
C THR A 347 -19.93 -5.47 -29.22
N GLY A 348 -18.68 -5.53 -28.77
CA GLY A 348 -18.01 -6.78 -28.38
C GLY A 348 -18.80 -7.57 -27.35
N SER A 349 -18.76 -8.89 -27.47
CA SER A 349 -19.59 -9.81 -26.68
C SER A 349 -19.05 -10.06 -25.27
N SER A 350 -17.75 -9.86 -25.03
CA SER A 350 -17.12 -10.12 -23.74
C SER A 350 -16.66 -8.81 -23.13
N ARG A 351 -17.22 -8.44 -21.97
CA ARG A 351 -16.84 -7.21 -21.25
C ARG A 351 -16.52 -7.53 -19.80
N ILE A 352 -15.49 -6.88 -19.28
CA ILE A 352 -15.12 -6.93 -17.86
C ILE A 352 -15.30 -5.54 -17.24
N VAL A 353 -15.55 -5.51 -15.93
CA VAL A 353 -15.80 -4.26 -15.19
C VAL A 353 -14.50 -3.57 -14.83
N LYS A 354 -13.97 -2.66 -15.65
CA LYS A 354 -12.72 -1.93 -15.37
C LYS A 354 -12.73 -1.10 -14.08
N GLU A 355 -13.88 -0.55 -13.70
CA GLU A 355 -13.99 0.37 -12.55
C GLU A 355 -15.34 0.18 -11.83
N LEU A 356 -15.34 0.44 -10.53
CA LEU A 356 -16.53 0.46 -9.68
C LEU A 356 -16.55 1.76 -8.89
N SER A 357 -17.69 2.44 -8.87
CA SER A 357 -17.90 3.65 -8.08
C SER A 357 -19.18 3.51 -7.26
N PRO A 358 -19.13 3.56 -5.92
CA PRO A 358 -17.92 3.66 -5.07
C PRO A 358 -16.96 2.46 -5.19
N PRO A 359 -15.67 2.61 -4.83
CA PRO A 359 -14.67 1.55 -5.03
C PRO A 359 -14.87 0.35 -4.09
N PRO A 360 -14.29 -0.82 -4.40
CA PRO A 360 -14.31 -1.96 -3.49
C PRO A 360 -13.74 -1.60 -2.11
N GLY A 361 -14.44 -2.03 -1.05
CA GLY A 361 -14.14 -1.69 0.33
C GLY A 361 -14.99 -0.55 0.90
N ALA A 362 -15.65 0.25 0.05
CA ALA A 362 -16.54 1.33 0.46
C ALA A 362 -17.78 0.81 1.18
N TRP A 363 -18.25 1.58 2.16
CA TRP A 363 -19.53 1.39 2.82
C TRP A 363 -20.58 2.25 2.14
N VAL A 364 -21.66 1.62 1.69
CA VAL A 364 -22.75 2.27 0.97
C VAL A 364 -24.09 1.94 1.60
N THR A 365 -25.08 2.79 1.36
CA THR A 365 -26.47 2.46 1.73
C THR A 365 -27.15 1.63 0.63
N PRO A 366 -28.20 0.82 0.93
CA PRO A 366 -28.90 0.01 -0.06
C PRO A 366 -29.46 0.78 -1.25
N ASP A 367 -29.82 2.05 -1.04
CA ASP A 367 -30.41 2.93 -2.05
C ASP A 367 -29.36 3.78 -2.78
N GLU A 368 -28.08 3.67 -2.43
CA GLU A 368 -27.00 4.37 -3.11
C GLU A 368 -26.73 3.73 -4.49
N GLU A 369 -26.42 4.57 -5.49
CA GLU A 369 -26.09 4.10 -6.83
C GLU A 369 -24.67 3.56 -6.87
N VAL A 370 -24.53 2.29 -7.28
CA VAL A 370 -23.24 1.68 -7.60
C VAL A 370 -23.09 1.57 -9.11
N ARG A 371 -22.12 2.31 -9.66
CA ARG A 371 -21.81 2.35 -11.10
C ARG A 371 -20.68 1.40 -11.44
N LEU A 372 -20.93 0.55 -12.43
CA LEU A 372 -19.96 -0.34 -13.06
C LEU A 372 -19.47 0.28 -14.38
N THR A 373 -18.18 0.56 -14.51
CA THR A 373 -17.61 0.91 -15.81
C THR A 373 -17.06 -0.35 -16.46
N ALA A 374 -17.63 -0.75 -17.59
CA ALA A 374 -17.20 -1.90 -18.36
C ALA A 374 -16.34 -1.50 -19.55
N THR A 375 -15.35 -2.34 -19.86
CA THR A 375 -14.49 -2.20 -21.03
C THR A 375 -14.49 -3.49 -21.85
N ASN A 376 -14.33 -3.37 -23.16
CA ASN A 376 -14.13 -4.49 -24.08
C ASN A 376 -12.64 -4.66 -24.46
N THR A 377 -11.75 -3.76 -23.99
CA THR A 377 -10.32 -3.80 -24.31
C THR A 377 -9.45 -3.76 -23.06
N VAL A 378 -8.37 -4.51 -23.07
CA VAL A 378 -7.40 -4.60 -21.97
C VAL A 378 -5.98 -4.48 -22.50
N GLU A 379 -5.10 -3.93 -21.69
CA GLU A 379 -3.67 -3.84 -22.01
C GLU A 379 -3.01 -5.21 -21.83
N MET A 380 -2.25 -5.66 -22.84
CA MET A 380 -1.49 -6.90 -22.78
C MET A 380 -0.42 -6.83 -21.67
N PRO A 381 -0.52 -7.66 -20.61
CA PRO A 381 0.39 -7.59 -19.49
C PRO A 381 1.78 -8.12 -19.85
N ASN A 382 2.80 -7.68 -19.12
CA ASN A 382 4.13 -8.23 -19.28
C ASN A 382 4.22 -9.61 -18.61
N ILE A 383 4.21 -10.66 -19.42
CA ILE A 383 4.40 -12.05 -18.97
C ILE A 383 5.79 -12.61 -19.26
N LEU A 384 6.68 -11.83 -19.89
CA LEU A 384 8.01 -12.30 -20.28
C LEU A 384 8.84 -12.62 -19.04
N GLY A 385 9.47 -13.80 -19.03
CA GLY A 385 10.23 -14.30 -17.89
C GLY A 385 9.38 -14.88 -16.75
N MET A 386 8.06 -14.90 -16.85
CA MET A 386 7.20 -15.58 -15.88
C MET A 386 7.22 -17.10 -16.07
N GLY A 387 6.93 -17.84 -14.99
CA GLY A 387 6.68 -19.29 -15.09
C GLY A 387 5.32 -19.60 -15.74
N PRO A 388 5.06 -20.85 -16.18
CA PRO A 388 3.87 -21.18 -16.97
C PRO A 388 2.54 -20.96 -16.23
N VAL A 389 2.50 -21.32 -14.94
CA VAL A 389 1.32 -21.11 -14.08
C VAL A 389 1.07 -19.63 -13.83
N GLU A 390 2.14 -18.88 -13.55
CA GLU A 390 2.08 -17.44 -13.30
C GLU A 390 1.64 -16.66 -14.55
N ALA A 391 2.17 -17.02 -15.72
CA ALA A 391 1.80 -16.41 -17.00
C ALA A 391 0.32 -16.70 -17.35
N SER A 392 -0.13 -17.94 -17.19
CA SER A 392 -1.53 -18.33 -17.44
C SER A 392 -2.48 -17.58 -16.52
N ALA A 393 -2.16 -17.54 -15.22
CA ALA A 393 -2.92 -16.78 -14.24
C ALA A 393 -2.93 -15.28 -14.58
N THR A 394 -1.79 -14.69 -14.98
CA THR A 394 -1.69 -13.27 -15.33
C THR A 394 -2.57 -12.89 -16.52
N LEU A 395 -2.58 -13.73 -17.58
CA LEU A 395 -3.43 -13.51 -18.76
C LEU A 395 -4.92 -13.64 -18.43
N LEU A 396 -5.31 -14.73 -17.76
CA LEU A 396 -6.70 -14.91 -17.33
C LEU A 396 -7.14 -13.77 -16.40
N ASN A 397 -6.24 -13.35 -15.51
CA ASN A 397 -6.48 -12.25 -14.59
C ASN A 397 -6.72 -10.93 -15.28
N VAL A 398 -6.35 -10.69 -16.54
CA VAL A 398 -6.70 -9.46 -17.26
C VAL A 398 -7.84 -9.68 -18.26
N GLY A 399 -8.45 -10.87 -18.28
CA GLY A 399 -9.50 -11.22 -19.24
C GLY A 399 -8.97 -11.67 -20.60
N LEU A 400 -7.69 -12.03 -20.72
CA LEU A 400 -7.11 -12.65 -21.92
C LEU A 400 -7.06 -14.17 -21.80
N ALA A 401 -7.12 -14.87 -22.93
CA ALA A 401 -7.09 -16.33 -22.96
C ALA A 401 -5.68 -16.83 -23.30
N PRO A 402 -4.95 -17.52 -22.42
CA PRO A 402 -3.70 -18.17 -22.81
C PRO A 402 -3.98 -19.33 -23.79
N SER A 403 -3.08 -19.56 -24.76
CA SER A 403 -3.18 -20.70 -25.68
C SER A 403 -3.17 -22.05 -24.97
N GLU A 404 -2.47 -22.11 -23.84
CA GLU A 404 -2.43 -23.23 -22.93
C GLU A 404 -2.66 -22.71 -21.51
N ASN A 405 -3.81 -23.03 -20.92
CA ASN A 405 -4.11 -22.65 -19.55
C ASN A 405 -3.38 -23.59 -18.57
N VAL A 406 -2.13 -23.29 -18.24
CA VAL A 406 -1.30 -24.17 -17.42
C VAL A 406 -1.60 -23.94 -15.94
N ILE A 407 -2.13 -24.96 -15.27
CA ILE A 407 -2.43 -24.93 -13.82
C ILE A 407 -1.38 -25.71 -12.98
N GLY A 408 -0.45 -26.40 -13.63
CA GLY A 408 0.68 -27.07 -13.00
C GLY A 408 1.60 -27.73 -14.02
N TYR A 409 2.85 -27.99 -13.64
CA TYR A 409 3.84 -28.70 -14.46
C TYR A 409 4.87 -29.40 -13.58
N LYS A 410 5.61 -30.38 -14.11
CA LYS A 410 6.67 -31.08 -13.37
C LYS A 410 8.04 -30.54 -13.74
N THR A 411 8.86 -30.26 -12.74
CA THR A 411 10.31 -30.02 -12.90
C THR A 411 11.06 -31.32 -12.61
N SER A 412 12.05 -31.66 -13.43
CA SER A 412 12.89 -32.85 -13.23
C SER A 412 14.33 -32.43 -12.94
N GLU A 413 14.87 -32.85 -11.80
CA GLU A 413 16.30 -32.68 -11.47
C GLU A 413 17.19 -33.61 -12.32
N GLU A 414 16.66 -34.75 -12.79
CA GLU A 414 17.42 -35.76 -13.56
C GLU A 414 17.76 -35.32 -14.99
N THR A 415 17.11 -34.27 -15.51
CA THR A 415 17.30 -33.83 -16.89
C THR A 415 18.11 -32.54 -17.02
N GLY A 416 18.43 -31.85 -15.91
CA GLY A 416 19.18 -30.59 -15.90
C GLY A 416 18.37 -29.36 -16.35
N TRP A 417 17.05 -29.39 -16.21
CA TRP A 417 16.13 -28.40 -16.80
C TRP A 417 15.93 -27.21 -15.87
N SER A 418 16.17 -26.01 -16.38
CA SER A 418 15.82 -24.75 -15.74
C SER A 418 14.28 -24.63 -15.73
N ARG A 419 13.69 -23.93 -14.76
CA ARG A 419 12.23 -23.70 -14.77
C ARG A 419 11.83 -23.07 -16.12
N PRO A 420 10.85 -23.61 -16.88
CA PRO A 420 10.44 -23.01 -18.14
C PRO A 420 9.96 -21.59 -17.92
N LEU A 421 10.47 -20.64 -18.71
CA LEU A 421 10.08 -19.23 -18.64
C LEU A 421 9.46 -18.82 -19.95
N VAL A 422 8.51 -17.88 -19.92
CA VAL A 422 7.97 -17.28 -21.14
C VAL A 422 9.08 -16.49 -21.85
N VAL A 423 9.33 -16.83 -23.12
CA VAL A 423 10.32 -16.14 -23.97
C VAL A 423 9.66 -15.24 -25.00
N SER A 424 8.44 -15.57 -25.42
CA SER A 424 7.69 -14.78 -26.39
C SER A 424 6.18 -14.97 -26.23
N CYS A 425 5.41 -14.04 -26.78
CA CYS A 425 3.95 -14.13 -26.88
C CYS A 425 3.47 -13.52 -28.19
N SER A 426 2.31 -13.98 -28.70
CA SER A 426 1.77 -13.51 -29.98
C SER A 426 1.28 -12.07 -29.98
N VAL A 427 1.00 -11.51 -28.80
CA VAL A 427 0.56 -10.13 -28.62
C VAL A 427 1.69 -9.35 -27.94
N PRO A 428 2.16 -8.23 -28.53
CA PRO A 428 3.09 -7.31 -27.89
C PRO A 428 2.63 -6.82 -26.52
N VAL A 429 3.55 -6.80 -25.55
CA VAL A 429 3.31 -6.24 -24.21
C VAL A 429 2.96 -4.76 -24.31
N GLY A 430 1.92 -4.33 -23.60
CA GLY A 430 1.39 -2.98 -23.62
C GLY A 430 0.39 -2.70 -24.75
N GLU A 431 0.15 -3.65 -25.65
CA GLU A 431 -0.85 -3.50 -26.71
C GLU A 431 -2.27 -3.61 -26.15
N MET A 432 -3.17 -2.72 -26.58
CA MET A 432 -4.59 -2.80 -26.25
C MET A 432 -5.26 -3.86 -27.12
N VAL A 433 -5.84 -4.86 -26.48
CA VAL A 433 -6.45 -6.02 -27.14
C VAL A 433 -7.86 -6.28 -26.62
N GLU A 434 -8.70 -6.90 -27.44
CA GLU A 434 -10.06 -7.26 -27.02
C GLU A 434 -10.04 -8.29 -25.90
N VAL A 435 -10.94 -8.14 -24.94
CA VAL A 435 -11.17 -9.12 -23.88
C VAL A 435 -11.52 -10.48 -24.52
N GLY A 436 -10.87 -11.54 -24.06
CA GLY A 436 -11.00 -12.89 -24.58
C GLY A 436 -10.04 -13.23 -25.72
N THR A 437 -9.18 -12.29 -26.14
CA THR A 437 -8.16 -12.56 -27.17
C THR A 437 -7.26 -13.72 -26.75
N LEU A 438 -7.06 -14.67 -27.68
CA LEU A 438 -6.16 -15.81 -27.50
C LEU A 438 -4.70 -15.37 -27.65
N VAL A 439 -3.94 -15.44 -26.57
CA VAL A 439 -2.51 -15.14 -26.52
C VAL A 439 -1.73 -16.45 -26.62
N ARG A 440 -1.00 -16.66 -27.72
CA ARG A 440 -0.05 -17.77 -27.82
C ARG A 440 1.20 -17.44 -27.03
N VAL A 441 1.63 -18.37 -26.19
CA VAL A 441 2.80 -18.22 -25.31
C VAL A 441 3.85 -19.24 -25.69
N GLU A 442 5.09 -18.80 -25.86
CA GLU A 442 6.24 -19.68 -26.09
C GLU A 442 7.14 -19.71 -24.86
N TYR A 443 7.59 -20.90 -24.50
CA TYR A 443 8.43 -21.14 -23.33
C TYR A 443 9.87 -21.49 -23.74
N SER A 444 10.83 -21.11 -22.89
CA SER A 444 12.25 -21.43 -23.06
C SER A 444 12.53 -22.93 -23.13
N GLU A 445 11.64 -23.74 -22.53
CA GLU A 445 11.74 -25.19 -22.44
C GLU A 445 10.35 -25.84 -22.57
N PRO A 446 10.28 -27.11 -23.02
CA PRO A 446 9.00 -27.84 -23.13
C PRO A 446 8.30 -28.03 -21.78
N LEU A 447 6.96 -27.94 -21.79
CA LEU A 447 6.13 -28.13 -20.60
C LEU A 447 5.86 -29.61 -20.30
N VAL A 448 6.87 -30.33 -19.80
CA VAL A 448 6.74 -31.77 -19.50
C VAL A 448 5.80 -32.01 -18.32
N GLY A 449 4.79 -32.87 -18.54
CA GLY A 449 3.81 -33.23 -17.51
C GLY A 449 2.91 -32.07 -17.08
N ALA A 450 2.69 -31.10 -17.97
CA ALA A 450 1.77 -30.00 -17.71
C ALA A 450 0.33 -30.49 -17.51
N THR A 451 -0.36 -29.82 -16.59
CA THR A 451 -1.79 -29.95 -16.35
C THR A 451 -2.44 -28.69 -16.90
N PHE A 452 -3.47 -28.86 -17.73
CA PHE A 452 -4.21 -27.77 -18.33
C PHE A 452 -5.60 -27.66 -17.69
N GLY A 453 -6.06 -26.42 -17.47
CA GLY A 453 -7.34 -26.09 -16.84
C GLY A 453 -8.44 -25.69 -17.80
#